data_AF-E6LIQ6-F1
#
_entry.id   AF-E6LIQ6-F1
#
_cell.length_a   1.000
_cell.length_b   1.000
_cell.length_c   1.000
_cell.angle_alpha   90.00
_cell.angle_beta   90.00
_cell.angle_gamma   90.00
#
_symmetry.space_group_name_H-M   'P 1'
#
loop_
_entity.id
_entity.type
_entity.pdbx_description
1 polymer ?
#
loop_
_entity_poly.entity_id
_entity_poly.type
_entity_poly.pdbx_seq_one_letter_code
_entity_poly.pdbx_strand_id
1 'polypeptide(L)'
;MKKWIADSKCKLESAVVALGMLVMTNPVVAATDPAAKLVEAANTIKGVLTALIVVVGGIACAKIVIKYLPSIDDPQEKNIMYKSLGTALLVTALGGALVWLVPWAYGLLA
;
A
#
# COMPACT_ATOMS: atom_id res chain seq x y z
N MET A 1 18.93 12.96 11.12
CA MET A 1 18.01 12.44 10.07
C MET A 1 17.78 10.92 10.11
N LYS A 2 18.80 10.08 10.35
CA LYS A 2 18.66 8.60 10.34
C LYS A 2 17.66 8.05 11.40
N LYS A 3 17.66 8.64 12.61
CA LYS A 3 16.78 8.24 13.73
C LYS A 3 15.29 8.41 13.40
N TRP A 4 14.90 9.57 12.87
CA TRP A 4 13.51 9.91 12.51
C TRP A 4 12.90 9.00 11.43
N ILE A 5 13.73 8.55 10.48
CA ILE A 5 13.32 7.60 9.44
C ILE A 5 13.09 6.20 10.03
N ALA A 6 13.90 5.76 10.99
CA ALA A 6 13.72 4.48 11.67
C ALA A 6 12.47 4.46 12.56
N ASP A 7 12.22 5.53 13.31
CA ASP A 7 11.03 5.68 14.14
C ASP A 7 9.73 5.69 13.33
N SER A 8 9.74 6.36 12.16
CA SER A 8 8.58 6.40 11.26
C SER A 8 8.30 5.05 10.61
N LYS A 9 9.34 4.28 10.28
CA LYS A 9 9.21 2.90 9.77
C LYS A 9 8.64 1.96 10.82
N CYS A 10 9.16 2.01 12.05
CA CYS A 10 8.70 1.16 13.15
C CYS A 10 7.22 1.42 13.52
N LYS A 11 6.79 2.70 13.46
CA LYS A 11 5.38 3.09 13.64
C LYS A 11 4.48 2.59 12.51
N LEU A 12 4.94 2.66 11.26
CA LEU A 12 4.20 2.17 10.10
C LEU A 12 4.03 0.65 10.19
N GLU A 13 5.09 -0.09 10.50
CA GLU A 13 5.04 -1.55 10.64
C GLU A 13 4.16 -1.99 11.81
N SER A 14 4.21 -1.29 12.94
CA SER A 14 3.28 -1.55 14.06
C SER A 14 1.82 -1.28 13.67
N ALA A 15 1.54 -0.24 12.88
CA ALA A 15 0.19 0.04 12.39
C ALA A 15 -0.30 -1.01 11.37
N VAL A 16 0.59 -1.49 10.49
CA VAL A 16 0.31 -2.62 9.58
C VAL A 16 -0.02 -3.88 10.37
N VAL A 17 0.77 -4.21 11.38
CA VAL A 17 0.59 -5.39 12.22
C VAL A 17 -0.70 -5.29 13.04
N ALA A 18 -0.99 -4.13 13.64
CA ALA A 18 -2.23 -3.92 14.39
C ALA A 18 -3.48 -4.02 13.50
N LEU A 19 -3.43 -3.46 12.29
CA LEU A 19 -4.51 -3.60 11.31
C LEU A 19 -4.65 -5.06 10.83
N GLY A 20 -3.52 -5.74 10.61
CA GLY A 20 -3.50 -7.16 10.25
C GLY A 20 -4.12 -8.05 11.33
N MET A 21 -3.83 -7.79 12.61
CA MET A 21 -4.42 -8.52 13.74
C MET A 21 -5.93 -8.28 13.85
N LEU A 22 -6.40 -7.06 13.62
CA LEU A 22 -7.83 -6.71 13.67
C LEU A 22 -8.65 -7.35 12.54
N VAL A 23 -7.98 -7.74 11.44
CA VAL A 23 -8.60 -8.45 10.30
C VAL A 23 -8.71 -9.96 10.56
N MET A 24 -7.83 -10.53 11.38
CA MET A 24 -7.82 -11.96 11.70
C MET A 24 -8.84 -12.38 12.77
N THR A 25 -9.52 -11.44 13.42
CA THR A 25 -10.47 -11.74 14.51
C THR A 25 -11.85 -12.24 14.05
N ASN A 26 -12.10 -12.42 12.75
CA ASN A 26 -13.35 -13.01 12.26
C ASN A 26 -13.24 -14.54 12.09
N PRO A 27 -14.24 -15.31 12.56
CA PRO A 27 -14.11 -16.74 12.82
C PRO A 27 -14.19 -17.57 11.54
N VAL A 28 -13.06 -17.78 10.87
CA VAL A 28 -12.89 -18.79 9.81
C VAL A 28 -13.02 -20.23 10.35
N VAL A 29 -13.02 -20.41 11.66
CA VAL A 29 -12.90 -21.72 12.32
C VAL A 29 -14.25 -22.45 12.52
N ALA A 30 -15.40 -21.86 12.17
CA ALA A 30 -16.72 -22.42 12.51
C ALA A 30 -17.75 -22.42 11.36
N ALA A 31 -17.34 -22.71 10.11
CA ALA A 31 -18.27 -22.65 8.97
C ALA A 31 -18.49 -24.01 8.27
N THR A 32 -19.76 -24.30 8.00
CA THR A 32 -20.32 -25.44 7.27
C THR A 32 -19.96 -25.49 5.78
N ASP A 33 -19.37 -24.42 5.23
CA ASP A 33 -19.00 -24.30 3.82
C ASP A 33 -17.64 -23.58 3.65
N PRO A 34 -16.51 -24.32 3.74
CA PRO A 34 -15.18 -23.74 3.86
C PRO A 34 -14.75 -22.93 2.61
N ALA A 35 -15.26 -23.27 1.42
CA ALA A 35 -14.88 -22.59 0.18
C ALA A 35 -15.38 -21.13 0.12
N ALA A 36 -16.63 -20.88 0.51
CA ALA A 36 -17.21 -19.54 0.49
C ALA A 36 -16.51 -18.59 1.48
N LYS A 37 -16.13 -19.11 2.65
CA LYS A 37 -15.42 -18.35 3.68
C LYS A 37 -13.97 -18.05 3.31
N LEU A 38 -13.31 -18.94 2.58
CA LEU A 38 -11.98 -18.67 2.03
C LEU A 38 -12.01 -17.56 0.98
N VAL A 39 -13.03 -17.52 0.12
CA VAL A 39 -13.20 -16.43 -0.86
C VAL A 39 -13.45 -15.09 -0.17
N GLU A 40 -14.27 -15.07 0.88
CA GLU A 40 -14.55 -13.86 1.68
C GLU A 40 -13.30 -13.36 2.41
N ALA A 41 -12.54 -14.26 3.04
CA ALA A 41 -11.27 -13.95 3.68
C ALA A 41 -10.23 -13.44 2.66
N ALA A 42 -10.13 -14.07 1.50
CA ALA A 42 -9.22 -13.65 0.43
C ALA A 42 -9.59 -12.24 -0.09
N ASN A 43 -10.87 -11.93 -0.25
CA ASN A 43 -11.31 -10.60 -0.65
C ASN A 43 -11.03 -9.54 0.43
N THR A 44 -11.18 -9.91 1.71
CA THR A 44 -10.83 -9.02 2.83
C THR A 44 -9.32 -8.71 2.83
N ILE A 45 -8.47 -9.73 2.66
CA ILE A 45 -7.01 -9.56 2.58
C ILE A 45 -6.63 -8.67 1.39
N LYS A 46 -7.23 -8.88 0.21
CA LYS A 46 -7.02 -8.02 -0.97
C LYS A 46 -7.35 -6.55 -0.64
N GLY A 47 -8.50 -6.30 -0.03
CA GLY A 47 -8.92 -4.95 0.35
C GLY A 47 -7.92 -4.27 1.29
N VAL A 48 -7.46 -4.98 2.32
CA VAL A 48 -6.48 -4.46 3.28
C VAL A 48 -5.13 -4.18 2.62
N LEU A 49 -4.62 -5.11 1.80
CA LEU A 49 -3.36 -4.92 1.09
C LEU A 49 -3.41 -3.71 0.14
N THR A 50 -4.49 -3.58 -0.64
CA THR A 50 -4.67 -2.44 -1.54
C THR A 50 -4.74 -1.12 -0.75
N ALA A 51 -5.52 -1.07 0.33
CA ALA A 51 -5.64 0.12 1.17
C ALA A 51 -4.27 0.55 1.74
N LEU A 52 -3.46 -0.42 2.19
CA LEU A 52 -2.15 -0.16 2.76
C LEU A 52 -1.18 0.44 1.72
N ILE A 53 -1.16 -0.13 0.51
CA ILE A 53 -0.33 0.38 -0.60
C ILE A 53 -0.74 1.81 -0.97
N VAL A 54 -2.04 2.09 -1.05
CA VAL A 54 -2.56 3.42 -1.36
C VAL A 54 -2.17 4.45 -0.29
N VAL A 55 -2.27 4.09 1.00
CA VAL A 55 -1.87 4.97 2.10
C VAL A 55 -0.38 5.28 2.04
N VAL A 56 0.48 4.26 1.89
CA VAL A 56 1.93 4.46 1.82
C VAL A 56 2.33 5.26 0.58
N GLY A 57 1.72 4.98 -0.57
CA GLY A 57 1.92 5.72 -1.80
C GLY A 57 1.50 7.18 -1.71
N GLY A 58 0.34 7.45 -1.09
CA GLY A 58 -0.14 8.79 -0.81
C GLY A 58 0.81 9.59 0.08
N ILE A 59 1.32 8.97 1.16
CA ILE A 59 2.31 9.60 2.05
C ILE A 59 3.62 9.89 1.28
N ALA A 60 4.08 8.97 0.44
CA ALA A 60 5.28 9.17 -0.38
C ALA A 60 5.11 10.35 -1.36
N CYS A 61 3.96 10.44 -2.02
CA CYS A 61 3.63 11.55 -2.93
C CYS A 61 3.58 12.89 -2.19
N ALA A 62 2.90 12.94 -1.04
CA ALA A 62 2.83 14.15 -0.21
C ALA A 62 4.22 14.62 0.23
N LYS A 63 5.12 13.70 0.58
CA LYS A 63 6.51 14.03 0.93
C LYS A 63 7.30 14.64 -0.21
N ILE A 64 7.08 14.18 -1.45
CA ILE A 64 7.72 14.76 -2.64
C ILE A 64 7.23 16.19 -2.83
N VAL A 65 5.92 16.41 -2.79
CA VAL A 65 5.32 17.74 -2.97
C VAL A 65 5.82 18.73 -1.91
N ILE A 66 5.81 18.35 -0.62
CA ILE A 66 6.29 19.22 0.48
C ILE A 66 7.76 19.60 0.29
N LYS A 67 8.60 18.70 -0.24
CA LYS A 67 10.03 18.96 -0.43
C LYS A 67 10.30 19.99 -1.54
N TYR A 68 9.52 19.96 -2.61
CA TYR A 68 9.74 20.82 -3.79
C TYR A 68 8.86 22.07 -3.81
N LEU A 69 7.87 22.18 -2.91
CA LEU A 69 6.99 23.35 -2.79
C LEU A 69 7.76 24.68 -2.62
N PRO A 70 8.82 24.78 -1.79
CA PRO A 70 9.55 26.03 -1.58
C PRO A 70 10.34 26.51 -2.81
N SER A 71 10.67 25.58 -3.71
CA SER A 71 11.49 25.83 -4.90
C SER A 71 10.68 25.76 -6.19
N ILE A 72 9.34 25.86 -6.11
CA ILE A 72 8.44 25.62 -7.25
C ILE A 72 8.57 26.68 -8.36
N ASP A 73 9.11 27.83 -8.00
CA ASP A 73 9.36 28.95 -8.90
C ASP A 73 10.50 28.65 -9.89
N ASP A 74 11.40 27.71 -9.55
CA ASP A 74 12.47 27.27 -10.45
C ASP A 74 11.94 26.23 -11.48
N PRO A 75 12.06 26.51 -12.80
CA PRO A 75 11.59 25.60 -13.84
C PRO A 75 12.24 24.21 -13.80
N GLN A 76 13.52 24.11 -13.40
CA GLN A 76 14.25 22.84 -13.31
C GLN A 76 13.74 22.00 -12.14
N GLU A 77 13.60 22.60 -10.95
CA GLU A 77 13.13 21.91 -9.74
C GLU A 77 11.69 21.40 -9.92
N LYS A 78 10.84 22.20 -10.56
CA LYS A 78 9.46 21.80 -10.91
C LYS A 78 9.42 20.58 -11.82
N ASN A 79 10.29 20.50 -12.83
CA ASN A 79 10.33 19.34 -13.72
C ASN A 79 10.79 18.07 -12.99
N ILE A 80 11.76 18.20 -12.07
CA ILE A 80 12.23 17.09 -11.22
C ILE A 80 11.12 16.64 -10.26
N MET A 81 10.35 17.58 -9.69
CA MET A 81 9.20 17.29 -8.85
C MET A 81 8.15 16.46 -9.61
N TYR A 82 7.75 16.87 -10.82
CA TYR A 82 6.76 16.11 -11.60
C TYR A 82 7.28 14.72 -12.00
N LYS A 83 8.56 14.59 -12.36
CA LYS A 83 9.14 13.29 -12.70
C LYS A 83 9.16 12.33 -11.50
N SER A 84 9.56 12.84 -10.34
CA SER A 84 9.60 12.05 -9.11
C SER A 84 8.19 11.70 -8.61
N LEU A 85 7.24 12.64 -8.67
CA LEU A 85 5.84 12.41 -8.33
C LEU A 85 5.19 11.38 -9.26
N GLY A 86 5.41 11.50 -10.58
CA GLY A 86 4.90 10.55 -11.56
C GLY A 86 5.43 9.12 -11.33
N THR A 87 6.71 8.99 -10.96
CA THR A 87 7.30 7.69 -10.63
C THR A 87 6.70 7.11 -9.34
N ALA A 88 6.50 7.93 -8.31
CA ALA A 88 5.88 7.50 -7.05
C ALA A 88 4.43 7.03 -7.25
N LEU A 89 3.65 7.77 -8.04
CA LEU A 89 2.30 7.37 -8.42
C LEU A 89 2.28 6.10 -9.25
N LEU A 90 3.20 5.96 -10.22
CA LEU A 90 3.29 4.76 -11.06
C LEU A 90 3.61 3.52 -10.24
N VAL A 91 4.60 3.60 -9.34
CA VAL A 91 4.95 2.48 -8.45
C VAL A 91 3.79 2.13 -7.52
N THR A 92 3.07 3.14 -7.01
CA THR A 92 1.88 2.91 -6.16
C THR A 92 0.77 2.22 -6.94
N ALA A 93 0.50 2.66 -8.17
CA ALA A 93 -0.51 2.06 -9.05
C ALA A 93 -0.14 0.61 -9.43
N LEU A 94 1.13 0.36 -9.76
CA LEU A 94 1.63 -0.99 -10.01
C LEU A 94 1.49 -1.88 -8.76
N GLY A 95 1.87 -1.37 -7.58
CA GLY A 95 1.71 -2.10 -6.32
C GLY A 95 0.26 -2.48 -6.07
N GLY A 96 -0.68 -1.54 -6.24
CA GLY A 96 -2.11 -1.80 -6.09
C GLY A 96 -2.62 -2.82 -7.11
N ALA A 97 -2.20 -2.72 -8.37
CA ALA A 97 -2.58 -3.65 -9.43
C ALA A 97 -2.09 -5.08 -9.15
N LEU A 98 -0.89 -5.26 -8.61
CA LEU A 98 -0.33 -6.57 -8.28
C LEU A 98 -1.19 -7.35 -7.26
N VAL A 99 -1.82 -6.65 -6.31
CA VAL A 99 -2.74 -7.29 -5.33
C VAL A 99 -3.90 -8.02 -6.01
N TRP A 100 -4.30 -7.53 -7.18
CA TRP A 100 -5.39 -8.12 -7.97
C TRP A 100 -4.90 -9.12 -9.00
N LEU A 101 -3.78 -8.82 -9.66
CA LEU A 101 -3.25 -9.59 -10.78
C LEU A 101 -2.55 -10.89 -10.33
N VAL A 102 -1.80 -10.83 -9.22
CA VAL A 102 -1.03 -11.99 -8.73
C VAL A 102 -1.92 -13.18 -8.36
N PRO A 103 -3.03 -13.01 -7.58
CA PRO A 103 -3.92 -14.14 -7.28
C PRO A 103 -4.57 -14.75 -8.52
N TRP A 104 -4.91 -13.93 -9.52
CA TRP A 104 -5.46 -14.43 -10.80
C TRP A 104 -4.42 -15.22 -11.60
N ALA A 105 -3.18 -14.73 -11.65
CA ALA A 105 -2.09 -15.42 -12.34
C ALA A 105 -1.81 -16.80 -11.71
N TYR A 106 -1.83 -16.93 -10.38
CA TYR A 106 -1.74 -18.24 -9.73
C TYR A 106 -2.94 -19.14 -10.01
N GLY A 107 -4.15 -18.57 -10.11
CA GLY A 107 -5.35 -19.32 -10.49
C GLY A 107 -5.35 -19.84 -11.93
N LEU A 108 -4.55 -19.25 -12.84
CA LEU A 108 -4.38 -19.74 -14.21
C LEU A 108 -3.33 -20.84 -14.36
N LEU A 109 -2.39 -20.93 -13.41
CA LEU A 109 -1.31 -21.92 -13.41
C LEU A 109 -1.65 -23.16 -12.55
N ALA A 110 -2.86 -23.18 -11.97
CA ALA A 110 -3.37 -24.23 -11.09
C ALA A 110 -4.35 -25.16 -11.84
#